data_AF-A0A4V1ZAI6-F1
#
_entry.id   AF-A0A4V1ZAI6-F1
#
_cell.length_a   1.000
_cell.length_b   1.000
_cell.length_c   1.000
_cell.angle_alpha   90.00
_cell.angle_beta   90.00
_cell.angle_gamma   90.00
#
_symmetry.space_group_name_H-M   'P 1'
#
loop_
_entity.id
_entity.type
_entity.pdbx_description
1 polymer ?
#
loop_
_entity_poly.entity_id
_entity_poly.type
_entity_poly.pdbx_seq_one_letter_code
_entity_poly.pdbx_strand_id
1 'polypeptide(L)'
;MRPALDRLQYLEHHLLGRPTPAEAAQWQVQLLTDPNLAADAQTQVQLYQALREAGRQQLRHELRQIHAHLERTTRRRTWLQTATDHLSHLLGRR
;
A
#
# COMPACT_ATOMS: atom_id res chain seq x y z
N MET A 1 20.93 -0.18 23.49
CA MET A 1 20.28 0.00 22.16
C MET A 1 20.59 1.41 21.66
N ARG A 2 20.35 1.70 20.37
CA ARG A 2 20.66 3.01 19.77
C ARG A 2 19.52 3.97 20.15
N PRO A 3 19.75 5.06 20.90
CA PRO A 3 18.70 5.89 21.51
C PRO A 3 17.64 6.42 20.52
N ALA A 4 18.03 6.64 19.27
CA ALA A 4 17.14 7.06 18.20
C ALA A 4 16.07 6.01 17.85
N LEU A 5 16.40 4.72 17.94
CA LEU A 5 15.45 3.63 17.66
C LEU A 5 14.44 3.47 18.78
N ASP A 6 14.88 3.63 20.03
CA ASP A 6 13.98 3.55 21.20
C ASP A 6 12.95 4.69 21.16
N ARG A 7 13.38 5.91 20.79
CA ARG A 7 12.49 7.07 20.59
C ARG A 7 11.48 6.83 19.47
N LEU A 8 11.91 6.20 18.37
CA LEU A 8 11.04 5.88 17.25
C LEU A 8 10.01 4.81 17.60
N GLN A 9 10.41 3.73 18.28
CA GLN A 9 9.48 2.73 18.79
C GLN A 9 8.46 3.31 19.76
N TYR A 10 8.89 4.25 20.62
CA TYR A 10 8.00 4.94 21.54
C TYR A 10 6.92 5.74 20.80
N LEU A 11 7.33 6.53 19.79
CA LEU A 11 6.40 7.26 18.92
C LEU A 11 5.44 6.30 18.20
N GLU A 12 5.95 5.19 17.66
CA GLU A 12 5.14 4.21 16.94
C GLU A 12 4.10 3.52 17.82
N HIS A 13 4.45 3.19 19.07
CA HIS A 13 3.51 2.62 20.03
C HIS A 13 2.29 3.52 20.23
N HIS A 14 2.51 4.83 20.36
CA HIS A 14 1.43 5.78 20.59
C HIS A 14 0.70 6.22 19.31
N LEU A 15 1.38 6.28 18.16
CA LEU A 15 0.80 6.75 16.90
C LEU A 15 0.10 5.64 16.10
N LEU A 16 0.66 4.43 16.10
CA LEU A 16 0.19 3.30 15.26
C LEU A 16 -0.31 2.12 16.09
N GLY A 17 0.10 2.03 17.35
CA GLY A 17 -0.31 0.98 18.26
C GLY A 17 -1.69 1.20 18.85
N ARG A 18 -1.94 0.50 19.97
CA ARG A 18 -3.17 0.60 20.75
C ARG A 18 -2.80 0.85 22.21
N PRO A 19 -2.38 2.07 22.56
CA PRO A 19 -2.01 2.39 23.93
C PRO A 19 -3.22 2.20 24.86
N THR A 20 -2.95 1.84 26.11
CA THR A 20 -4.00 1.81 27.13
C THR A 20 -4.55 3.23 27.38
N PRO A 21 -5.76 3.40 27.95
CA PRO A 21 -6.29 4.72 28.25
C PRO A 21 -5.38 5.56 29.15
N ALA A 22 -4.70 4.92 30.10
CA ALA A 22 -3.73 5.57 30.97
C ALA A 22 -2.49 6.05 30.20
N GLU A 23 -1.95 5.20 29.32
CA GLU A 23 -0.84 5.55 28.43
C GLU A 23 -1.21 6.69 27.48
N ALA A 24 -2.42 6.70 26.93
CA ALA A 24 -2.90 7.76 26.05
C ALA A 24 -3.02 9.10 26.79
N ALA A 25 -3.52 9.09 28.03
CA ALA A 25 -3.58 10.30 28.86
C ALA A 25 -2.19 10.84 29.17
N GLN A 26 -1.25 9.96 29.55
CA GLN A 26 0.13 10.34 29.83
C GLN A 26 0.84 10.89 28.59
N TRP A 27 0.62 10.27 27.44
CA TRP A 27 1.11 10.73 26.15
C TRP A 27 0.60 12.14 25.80
N GLN A 28 -0.68 12.40 26.04
CA GLN A 28 -1.27 13.74 25.82
C GLN A 28 -0.57 14.80 26.67
N VAL A 29 -0.27 14.49 27.94
CA VAL A 29 0.48 15.40 28.83
C VAL A 29 1.87 15.66 28.28
N GLN A 30 2.59 14.62 27.84
CA GLN A 30 3.93 14.77 27.29
C GLN A 30 3.96 15.62 26.02
N LEU A 31 2.96 15.46 25.12
CA LEU A 31 2.84 16.29 23.93
C LEU A 31 2.61 17.78 24.27
N LEU A 32 1.97 18.08 25.40
CA LEU A 32 1.74 19.46 25.84
C LEU A 32 2.95 20.06 26.54
N THR A 33 3.79 19.23 27.18
CA THR A 33 4.94 19.70 27.98
C THR A 33 6.28 19.61 27.25
N ASP A 34 6.40 18.77 26.21
CA ASP A 34 7.60 18.62 25.40
C ASP A 34 7.32 19.04 23.93
N PRO A 35 7.70 20.26 23.53
CA PRO A 35 7.45 20.75 22.17
C PRO A 35 8.26 20.01 21.10
N ASN A 36 9.41 19.43 21.45
CA ASN A 36 10.21 18.66 20.49
C ASN A 36 9.51 17.32 20.20
N LEU A 37 8.98 16.67 21.24
CA LEU A 37 8.19 15.46 21.08
C LEU A 37 6.94 15.72 20.24
N ALA A 38 6.26 16.84 20.45
CA ALA A 38 5.10 17.24 19.65
C ALA A 38 5.45 17.43 18.17
N ALA A 39 6.55 18.14 17.88
CA ALA A 39 7.03 18.34 16.51
C ALA A 39 7.42 17.01 15.83
N ASP A 40 8.11 16.12 16.54
CA ASP A 40 8.47 14.79 16.05
C ASP A 40 7.22 13.95 15.74
N ALA A 41 6.26 13.93 16.66
CA ALA A 41 5.01 13.19 16.49
C ALA A 41 4.21 13.73 15.29
N GLN A 42 4.10 15.05 15.14
CA GLN A 42 3.43 15.66 14.00
C GLN A 42 4.12 15.32 12.68
N THR A 43 5.45 15.36 12.65
CA THR A 43 6.25 14.98 11.48
C THR A 43 6.02 13.52 11.10
N GLN A 44 6.01 12.61 12.09
CA GLN A 44 5.74 11.19 11.85
C GLN A 44 4.33 10.94 11.32
N VAL A 45 3.32 11.62 11.85
CA VAL A 45 1.94 11.54 11.34
C VAL A 45 1.89 11.93 9.86
N GLN A 46 2.54 13.02 9.47
CA GLN A 46 2.59 13.47 8.07
C GLN A 46 3.33 12.47 7.18
N LEU A 47 4.45 11.92 7.64
CA LEU A 47 5.21 10.90 6.91
C LEU A 47 4.37 9.64 6.68
N TYR A 48 3.70 9.12 7.69
CA TYR A 48 2.85 7.94 7.55
C TYR A 48 1.67 8.18 6.61
N GLN A 49 1.06 9.37 6.64
CA GLN A 49 0.01 9.74 5.70
C GLN A 49 0.53 9.77 4.26
N ALA A 50 1.68 10.40 4.03
CA ALA A 50 2.30 10.46 2.70
C ALA A 50 2.67 9.07 2.18
N LEU A 51 3.28 8.23 3.02
CA LEU A 51 3.62 6.84 2.68
C LEU A 51 2.38 6.02 2.35
N ARG A 52 1.31 6.16 3.14
CA ARG A 52 0.05 5.47 2.90
C ARG A 52 -0.55 5.86 1.55
N GLU A 53 -0.56 7.15 1.22
CA GLU A 53 -1.12 7.62 -0.04
C GLU A 53 -0.28 7.17 -1.25
N ALA A 54 1.04 7.33 -1.17
CA ALA A 54 1.96 6.83 -2.20
C ALA A 54 1.80 5.32 -2.42
N GLY A 55 1.72 4.54 -1.33
CA GLY A 55 1.48 3.10 -1.39
C GLY A 55 0.14 2.75 -2.06
N ARG A 56 -0.94 3.49 -1.77
CA ARG A 56 -2.23 3.29 -2.44
C ARG A 56 -2.16 3.57 -3.94
N GLN A 57 -1.44 4.61 -4.34
CA GLN A 57 -1.26 4.95 -5.75
C GLN A 57 -0.45 3.88 -6.47
N GLN A 58 0.61 3.38 -5.84
CA GLN A 58 1.43 2.29 -6.35
C GLN A 58 0.62 1.01 -6.53
N LEU A 59 -0.14 0.58 -5.52
CA LEU A 59 -0.99 -0.60 -5.60
C LEU A 59 -2.05 -0.48 -6.71
N ARG A 60 -2.65 0.71 -6.88
CA ARG A 60 -3.59 0.96 -8.00
C ARG A 60 -2.89 0.88 -9.36
N HIS A 61 -1.64 1.29 -9.45
CA HIS A 61 -0.87 1.16 -10.68
C HIS A 61 -0.60 -0.31 -11.01
N GLU A 62 -0.10 -1.07 -10.03
CA GLU A 62 0.20 -2.49 -10.19
C GLU A 62 -1.05 -3.30 -10.56
N LEU A 63 -2.18 -3.05 -9.89
CA LEU A 63 -3.45 -3.71 -10.22
C LEU A 63 -3.91 -3.41 -11.66
N ARG A 64 -3.75 -2.17 -12.14
CA ARG A 64 -4.06 -1.82 -13.53
C ARG A 64 -3.16 -2.55 -14.52
N GLN A 65 -1.87 -2.70 -14.20
CA GLN A 65 -0.94 -3.44 -15.05
C GLN A 65 -1.28 -4.92 -15.10
N ILE A 66 -1.56 -5.55 -13.95
CA ILE A 66 -1.99 -6.95 -13.85
C ILE A 66 -3.26 -7.16 -14.68
N HIS A 67 -4.26 -6.29 -14.50
CA HIS A 67 -5.52 -6.37 -15.25
C HIS A 67 -5.29 -6.26 -16.76
N ALA A 68 -4.55 -5.24 -17.22
CA ALA A 68 -4.25 -5.07 -18.64
C ALA A 68 -3.47 -6.26 -19.23
N HIS A 69 -2.57 -6.87 -18.44
CA HIS A 69 -1.86 -8.07 -18.85
C HIS A 69 -2.80 -9.26 -19.03
N LEU A 70 -3.68 -9.51 -18.06
CA LEU A 70 -4.65 -10.61 -18.11
C LEU A 70 -5.66 -10.45 -19.25
N GLU A 71 -6.16 -9.24 -19.50
CA GLU A 71 -7.06 -8.95 -20.62
C GLU A 71 -6.39 -9.20 -21.96
N ARG A 72 -5.15 -8.72 -22.15
CA ARG A 72 -4.39 -8.96 -23.39
C ARG A 72 -4.13 -10.43 -23.63
N THR A 73 -3.76 -11.17 -22.60
CA THR A 73 -3.51 -12.62 -22.69
C THR A 73 -4.79 -13.37 -23.03
N THR A 74 -5.90 -13.03 -22.38
CA THR A 74 -7.22 -13.63 -22.68
C THR A 74 -7.64 -13.33 -24.12
N ARG A 75 -7.55 -12.07 -24.56
CA ARG A 75 -7.93 -11.66 -25.92
C ARG A 75 -7.06 -12.33 -26.99
N ARG A 76 -5.75 -12.48 -26.75
CA ARG A 76 -4.85 -13.21 -27.65
C ARG A 76 -5.24 -14.68 -27.77
N ARG A 77 -5.60 -15.33 -26.65
CA ARG A 77 -6.03 -16.72 -26.64
C ARG A 77 -7.33 -16.92 -27.42
N THR A 78 -8.31 -16.04 -27.24
CA THR A 78 -9.58 -16.10 -27.98
C THR A 78 -9.38 -15.86 -29.47
N TRP A 79 -8.50 -14.91 -29.84
CA TRP A 79 -8.16 -14.65 -31.25
C TRP A 79 -7.45 -15.83 -31.91
N LEU A 80 -6.48 -16.45 -31.23
CA LEU A 80 -5.80 -17.64 -31.74
C LEU A 80 -6.77 -18.81 -31.95
N GLN A 81 -7.69 -19.04 -31.00
CA GLN A 81 -8.72 -20.06 -31.12
C GLN A 81 -9.65 -19.81 -32.31
N THR A 82 -10.17 -18.58 -32.46
CA THR A 82 -11.01 -18.24 -33.61
C THR A 82 -10.28 -18.32 -34.94
N ALA A 83 -9.00 -17.95 -34.99
CA ALA A 83 -8.17 -18.09 -36.18
C ALA A 83 -7.94 -19.57 -36.55
N THR A 84 -7.64 -20.43 -35.57
CA THR A 84 -7.48 -21.87 -35.81
C THR A 84 -8.77 -22.56 -36.21
N ASP A 85 -9.90 -22.16 -35.62
CA ASP A 85 -11.22 -22.69 -35.96
C ASP A 85 -11.65 -22.30 -37.38
N HIS A 86 -11.33 -21.07 -37.81
CA HIS A 86 -11.59 -20.64 -39.17
C HIS A 86 -10.69 -21.36 -40.20
N LEU A 87 -9.42 -21.58 -39.86
CA LEU A 87 -8.50 -22.32 -40.74
C LEU A 87 -8.87 -23.81 -40.84
N SER A 88 -9.27 -24.44 -39.73
CA SER A 88 -9.71 -25.84 -39.73
C SER A 88 -11.01 -26.03 -40.54
N HIS A 89 -11.94 -25.08 -40.49
CA HIS A 89 -13.13 -25.10 -41.34
C HIS A 89 -12.85 -24.96 -42.84
N LEU A 90 -11.84 -24.15 -43.21
CA LEU A 90 -11.43 -24.01 -44.61
C LEU A 90 -10.67 -25.24 -45.13
N LEU A 91 -9.90 -25.90 -44.27
CA LEU A 91 -9.11 -27.08 -44.64
C LEU A 91 -9.90 -28.40 -44.54
N GLY A 92 -10.91 -28.47 -43.67
CA GLY A 92 -11.78 -29.64 -43.47
C GLY A 92 -12.93 -29.76 -44.48
N ARG A 93 -13.04 -28.83 -45.43
CA ARG A 93 -14.00 -28.88 -46.53
C ARG A 93 -13.29 -29.41 -47.80
N ARG A 94 -13.00 -30.71 -47.80
CA ARG A 94 -12.69 -31.51 -48.99
C ARG A 94 -13.49 -32.80 -48.94
#